data_AF-G2FMP7-F1
#
_entry.id   AF-G2FMP7-F1
#
_cell.length_a   1.000
_cell.length_b   1.000
_cell.length_c   1.000
_cell.angle_alpha   90.00
_cell.angle_beta   90.00
_cell.angle_gamma   90.00
#
_symmetry.space_group_name_H-M   'P 1'
#
loop_
_entity.id
_entity.type
_entity.pdbx_description
1 polymer ?
#
loop_
_entity_poly.entity_id
_entity_poly.type
_entity_poly.pdbx_seq_one_letter_code
_entity_poly.pdbx_strand_id
1 'polypeptide(L)'
;MKKLIVSLSVLCLIIVTMLTFTISKANASIASKIDQNMLSIMDDINKLSTQDPQFAMSSNPYSYINNANYKSIISLGSEALPILVDRIDRSKENGLREYILSIATEEISKVDLKKDRGEWSSAKGFTKVWKTHLKNIPTNVNKIVASNEANDKKVQELVLLGTPAIPFIMDKIEQGNTELFPSIDQLLRGNANFTMNQITDGSEWVKKHKSQFNDLRDLVNKEI
;
A
#
# COMPACT_ATOMS: atom_id res chain seq x y z
N MET A 1 -39.39 -22.72 -12.72
CA MET A 1 -38.79 -22.03 -11.55
C MET A 1 -37.60 -22.79 -10.97
N LYS A 2 -37.73 -24.02 -10.45
CA LYS A 2 -36.60 -24.78 -9.86
C LYS A 2 -35.38 -24.97 -10.80
N LYS A 3 -35.59 -25.32 -12.08
CA LYS A 3 -34.50 -25.48 -13.08
C LYS A 3 -33.77 -24.15 -13.40
N LEU A 4 -34.48 -23.03 -13.31
CA LEU A 4 -33.95 -21.68 -13.59
C LEU A 4 -33.11 -21.18 -12.40
N ILE A 5 -33.54 -21.48 -11.16
CA ILE A 5 -32.78 -21.19 -9.94
C ILE A 5 -31.48 -22.02 -9.90
N VAL A 6 -31.54 -23.33 -10.18
CA VAL A 6 -30.35 -24.20 -10.20
C VAL A 6 -29.35 -23.76 -11.28
N SER A 7 -29.83 -23.39 -12.48
CA SER A 7 -28.98 -22.86 -13.55
C SER A 7 -28.28 -21.55 -13.17
N LEU A 8 -28.98 -20.65 -12.45
CA LEU A 8 -28.43 -19.38 -12.01
C LEU A 8 -27.39 -19.57 -10.88
N SER A 9 -27.64 -20.52 -9.96
CA SER A 9 -26.70 -20.87 -8.89
C SER A 9 -25.39 -21.45 -9.43
N VAL A 10 -25.45 -22.34 -10.43
CA VAL A 10 -24.26 -22.93 -11.07
C VAL A 10 -23.46 -21.86 -11.83
N LEU A 11 -24.14 -20.96 -12.53
CA LEU A 11 -23.48 -19.85 -13.23
C LEU A 11 -22.78 -18.89 -12.25
N CYS A 12 -23.42 -18.54 -11.13
CA CYS A 12 -22.78 -17.75 -10.06
C CYS A 12 -21.56 -18.46 -9.46
N LEU A 13 -21.63 -19.77 -9.24
CA LEU A 13 -20.50 -20.55 -8.72
C LEU A 13 -19.32 -20.55 -9.70
N ILE A 14 -19.59 -20.72 -11.00
CA ILE A 14 -18.56 -20.66 -12.05
C ILE A 14 -17.92 -19.26 -12.10
N ILE A 15 -18.72 -18.20 -12.03
CA ILE A 15 -18.19 -16.82 -12.02
C ILE A 15 -17.33 -16.56 -10.78
N VAL A 16 -17.76 -17.00 -9.59
CA VAL A 16 -17.00 -16.86 -8.34
C VAL A 16 -15.68 -17.64 -8.43
N THR A 17 -15.69 -18.88 -8.92
CA THR A 17 -14.45 -19.67 -9.08
C THR A 17 -13.49 -19.10 -10.12
N MET A 18 -13.98 -18.55 -11.23
CA MET A 18 -13.11 -17.85 -12.19
C MET A 18 -12.50 -16.59 -11.60
N LEU A 19 -13.28 -15.79 -10.85
CA LEU A 19 -12.78 -14.58 -10.17
C LEU A 19 -11.71 -14.92 -9.11
N THR A 20 -11.90 -15.98 -8.32
CA THR A 20 -10.91 -16.36 -7.30
C THR A 20 -9.63 -16.91 -7.93
N PHE A 21 -9.72 -17.57 -9.08
CA PHE A 21 -8.55 -18.10 -9.80
C PHE A 21 -7.71 -16.99 -10.43
N THR A 22 -8.33 -15.94 -10.98
CA THR A 22 -7.61 -14.80 -11.58
C THR A 22 -6.90 -13.96 -10.52
N ILE A 23 -7.56 -13.67 -9.40
CA ILE A 23 -6.95 -12.96 -8.25
C ILE A 23 -5.75 -13.73 -7.70
N SER A 24 -5.87 -15.05 -7.58
CA SER A 24 -4.79 -15.91 -7.09
C SER A 24 -3.55 -15.89 -8.01
N LYS A 25 -3.75 -15.87 -9.33
CA LYS A 25 -2.65 -15.75 -10.30
C LYS A 25 -1.98 -14.39 -10.29
N ALA A 26 -2.75 -13.31 -10.16
CA ALA A 26 -2.20 -11.95 -10.08
C ALA A 26 -1.31 -11.80 -8.83
N ASN A 27 -1.79 -12.23 -7.66
CA ASN A 27 -1.01 -12.22 -6.43
C ASN A 27 0.26 -13.08 -6.52
N ALA A 28 0.19 -14.26 -7.13
CA ALA A 28 1.37 -15.10 -7.35
C ALA A 28 2.41 -14.42 -8.26
N SER A 29 1.97 -13.69 -9.29
CA SER A 29 2.86 -12.90 -10.16
C SER A 29 3.53 -11.75 -9.40
N ILE A 30 2.78 -10.99 -8.60
CA ILE A 30 3.34 -9.89 -7.79
C ILE A 30 4.34 -10.43 -6.76
N ALA A 31 3.98 -11.50 -6.05
CA ALA A 31 4.86 -12.16 -5.09
C ALA A 31 6.16 -12.64 -5.75
N SER A 32 6.06 -13.27 -6.92
CA SER A 32 7.25 -13.69 -7.69
C SER A 32 8.14 -12.51 -8.07
N LYS A 33 7.56 -11.37 -8.51
CA LYS A 33 8.34 -10.17 -8.84
C LYS A 33 9.04 -9.61 -7.62
N ILE A 34 8.36 -9.53 -6.47
CA ILE A 34 8.97 -9.08 -5.20
C ILE A 34 10.13 -10.01 -4.83
N ASP A 35 9.89 -11.32 -4.82
CA ASP A 35 10.90 -12.30 -4.41
C ASP A 35 12.12 -12.28 -5.34
N GLN A 36 11.92 -12.22 -6.66
CA GLN A 36 13.01 -12.12 -7.64
C GLN A 36 13.83 -10.83 -7.49
N ASN A 37 13.17 -9.67 -7.40
CA ASN A 37 13.88 -8.41 -7.21
C ASN A 37 14.64 -8.38 -5.88
N MET A 38 14.05 -8.90 -4.81
CA MET A 38 14.73 -8.99 -3.51
C MET A 38 15.93 -9.94 -3.54
N LEU A 39 15.84 -11.07 -4.24
CA LEU A 39 16.99 -11.95 -4.43
C LEU A 39 18.12 -11.22 -5.18
N SER A 40 17.80 -10.52 -6.27
CA SER A 40 18.80 -9.72 -7.00
C SER A 40 19.42 -8.62 -6.14
N ILE A 41 18.63 -7.92 -5.31
CA ILE A 41 19.15 -6.94 -4.35
C ILE A 41 20.15 -7.60 -3.39
N MET A 42 19.81 -8.77 -2.81
CA MET A 42 20.69 -9.46 -1.87
C MET A 42 21.96 -9.97 -2.54
N ASP A 43 21.87 -10.48 -3.78
CA ASP A 43 23.04 -10.89 -4.56
C ASP A 43 23.96 -9.72 -4.89
N ASP A 44 23.40 -8.57 -5.24
CA ASP A 44 24.18 -7.36 -5.52
C ASP A 44 24.86 -6.83 -4.26
N ILE A 45 24.18 -6.86 -3.11
CA ILE A 45 24.78 -6.54 -1.79
C ILE A 45 25.96 -7.47 -1.50
N ASN A 46 25.77 -8.78 -1.65
CA ASN A 46 26.81 -9.76 -1.41
C ASN A 46 28.03 -9.52 -2.31
N LYS A 47 27.83 -9.23 -3.61
CA LYS A 47 28.92 -8.89 -4.53
C LYS A 47 29.64 -7.61 -4.09
N LEU A 48 28.91 -6.55 -3.76
CA LEU A 48 29.50 -5.29 -3.29
C LEU A 48 30.34 -5.49 -2.03
N SER A 49 29.85 -6.27 -1.06
CA SER A 49 30.60 -6.58 0.17
C SER A 49 31.89 -7.36 -0.10
N THR A 50 31.97 -8.15 -1.17
CA THR A 50 33.22 -8.84 -1.55
C THR A 50 34.21 -7.95 -2.33
N GLN A 51 33.72 -6.91 -2.99
CA GLN A 51 34.51 -6.06 -3.88
C GLN A 51 35.00 -4.77 -3.20
N ASP A 52 34.25 -4.28 -2.21
CA ASP A 52 34.57 -3.04 -1.48
C ASP A 52 34.39 -3.24 0.04
N PRO A 53 35.48 -3.22 0.83
CA PRO A 53 35.42 -3.33 2.28
C PRO A 53 34.53 -2.29 2.97
N GLN A 54 34.31 -1.11 2.37
CA GLN A 54 33.41 -0.09 2.95
C GLN A 54 31.95 -0.55 2.92
N PHE A 55 31.53 -1.28 1.90
CA PHE A 55 30.18 -1.86 1.80
C PHE A 55 30.00 -3.11 2.65
N ALA A 56 31.09 -3.83 2.96
CA ALA A 56 31.06 -4.91 3.95
C ALA A 56 30.84 -4.40 5.38
N MET A 57 31.23 -3.15 5.67
CA MET A 57 31.07 -2.52 6.98
C MET A 57 29.80 -1.66 7.10
N SER A 58 29.19 -1.26 5.99
CA SER A 58 27.94 -0.49 6.02
C SER A 58 26.80 -1.34 6.56
N SER A 59 26.24 -0.93 7.69
CA SER A 59 25.02 -1.54 8.25
C SER A 59 23.76 -0.74 7.87
N ASN A 60 23.87 0.20 6.94
CA ASN A 60 22.78 1.12 6.60
C ASN A 60 21.93 0.57 5.43
N PRO A 61 20.66 0.17 5.66
CA PRO A 61 19.79 -0.37 4.61
C PRO A 61 19.58 0.59 3.43
N TYR A 62 19.59 1.90 3.69
CA TYR A 62 19.39 2.93 2.66
C TYR A 62 20.54 2.99 1.64
N SER A 63 21.72 2.47 1.98
CA SER A 63 22.85 2.37 1.03
C SER A 63 22.56 1.43 -0.14
N TYR A 64 21.60 0.51 0.02
CA TYR A 64 21.39 -0.59 -0.94
C TYR A 64 20.12 -0.45 -1.79
N ILE A 65 19.27 0.54 -1.53
CA ILE A 65 17.95 0.66 -2.18
C ILE A 65 17.93 1.54 -3.43
N ASN A 66 19.01 2.26 -3.74
CA ASN A 66 19.09 3.06 -4.98
C ASN A 66 19.48 2.21 -6.20
N ASN A 67 18.68 1.19 -6.52
CA ASN A 67 18.93 0.28 -7.64
C ASN A 67 17.63 -0.04 -8.42
N ALA A 68 17.77 -0.62 -9.61
CA ALA A 68 16.63 -0.90 -10.50
C ALA A 68 15.67 -1.95 -9.95
N ASN A 69 16.18 -2.95 -9.21
CA ASN A 69 15.36 -4.00 -8.62
C ASN A 69 14.46 -3.43 -7.51
N TYR A 70 15.00 -2.55 -6.67
CA TYR A 70 14.21 -1.87 -5.64
C TYR A 70 13.15 -0.97 -6.27
N LYS A 71 13.51 -0.15 -7.27
CA LYS A 71 12.54 0.66 -8.03
C LYS A 71 11.44 -0.19 -8.68
N SER A 72 11.77 -1.42 -9.11
CA SER A 72 10.81 -2.37 -9.65
C SER A 72 9.86 -2.94 -8.60
N ILE A 73 10.25 -2.99 -7.32
CA ILE A 73 9.34 -3.30 -6.22
C ILE A 73 8.40 -2.11 -5.97
N ILE A 74 8.95 -0.89 -5.91
CA ILE A 74 8.15 0.33 -5.69
C ILE A 74 7.09 0.53 -6.79
N SER A 75 7.43 0.22 -8.04
CA SER A 75 6.50 0.37 -9.18
C SER A 75 5.30 -0.58 -9.16
N LEU A 76 5.31 -1.61 -8.31
CA LEU A 76 4.15 -2.49 -8.11
C LEU A 76 2.98 -1.78 -7.41
N GLY A 77 3.23 -0.67 -6.71
CA GLY A 77 2.19 0.14 -6.09
C GLY A 77 1.43 -0.58 -4.96
N SER A 78 0.21 -0.12 -4.68
CA SER A 78 -0.60 -0.57 -3.52
C SER A 78 -0.84 -2.08 -3.48
N GLU A 79 -0.92 -2.73 -4.64
CA GLU A 79 -1.13 -4.17 -4.77
C GLU A 79 -0.02 -5.00 -4.11
N ALA A 80 1.19 -4.44 -3.97
CA ALA A 80 2.30 -5.12 -3.30
C ALA A 80 2.21 -5.07 -1.76
N LEU A 81 1.51 -4.10 -1.17
CA LEU A 81 1.52 -3.85 0.28
C LEU A 81 1.16 -5.10 1.11
N PRO A 82 0.07 -5.85 0.80
CA PRO A 82 -0.27 -7.03 1.58
C PRO A 82 0.82 -8.12 1.54
N ILE A 83 1.49 -8.26 0.39
CA ILE A 83 2.52 -9.28 0.18
C ILE A 83 3.82 -8.89 0.91
N LEU A 84 4.23 -7.63 0.82
CA LEU A 84 5.41 -7.11 1.52
C LEU A 84 5.28 -7.31 3.03
N VAL A 85 4.14 -6.93 3.61
CA VAL A 85 3.88 -7.09 5.04
C VAL A 85 3.83 -8.56 5.44
N ASP A 86 3.18 -9.42 4.64
CA ASP A 86 3.14 -10.87 4.89
C ASP A 86 4.55 -11.49 4.89
N ARG A 87 5.43 -11.06 3.98
CA ARG A 87 6.84 -11.50 3.94
C ARG A 87 7.61 -11.07 5.18
N ILE A 88 7.38 -9.87 5.69
CA ILE A 88 8.02 -9.40 6.93
C ILE A 88 7.47 -10.18 8.13
N ASP A 89 6.15 -10.33 8.25
CA ASP A 89 5.51 -11.01 9.39
C ASP A 89 5.91 -12.49 9.47
N ARG A 90 5.92 -13.21 8.35
CA ARG A 90 6.27 -14.65 8.29
C ARG A 90 7.77 -14.93 8.40
N SER A 91 8.63 -13.95 8.13
CA SER A 91 10.07 -14.15 8.27
C SER A 91 10.41 -14.45 9.73
N LYS A 92 11.27 -15.44 9.98
CA LYS A 92 11.86 -15.65 11.31
C LYS A 92 13.00 -14.68 11.58
N GLU A 93 13.50 -14.04 10.53
CA GLU A 93 14.58 -13.08 10.58
C GLU A 93 14.06 -11.65 10.81
N ASN A 94 14.99 -10.75 11.11
CA ASN A 94 14.74 -9.32 11.30
C ASN A 94 15.91 -8.49 10.73
N GLY A 95 16.52 -8.99 9.65
CA GLY A 95 17.77 -8.48 9.11
C GLY A 95 17.55 -7.43 8.03
N LEU A 96 18.61 -7.21 7.24
CA LEU A 96 18.63 -6.23 6.15
C LEU A 96 17.49 -6.45 5.15
N ARG A 97 17.17 -7.71 4.82
CA ARG A 97 16.08 -8.06 3.90
C ARG A 97 14.73 -7.55 4.38
N GLU A 98 14.35 -7.89 5.61
CA GLU A 98 13.07 -7.48 6.18
C GLU A 98 13.03 -5.95 6.37
N TYR A 99 14.17 -5.31 6.65
CA TYR A 99 14.25 -3.86 6.75
C TYR A 99 14.00 -3.18 5.40
N ILE A 100 14.61 -3.67 4.31
CA ILE A 100 14.38 -3.15 2.95
C ILE A 100 12.90 -3.30 2.55
N LEU A 101 12.27 -4.44 2.88
CA LEU A 101 10.84 -4.64 2.65
C LEU A 101 9.98 -3.63 3.44
N SER A 102 10.40 -3.27 4.66
CA SER A 102 9.73 -2.28 5.49
C SER A 102 9.81 -0.89 4.87
N ILE A 103 10.99 -0.49 4.38
CA ILE A 103 11.18 0.79 3.66
C ILE A 103 10.31 0.81 2.39
N ALA A 104 10.31 -0.27 1.60
CA ALA A 104 9.49 -0.36 0.40
C ALA A 104 7.99 -0.23 0.73
N THR A 105 7.55 -0.78 1.86
CA THR A 105 6.17 -0.64 2.33
C THR A 105 5.84 0.82 2.66
N GLU A 106 6.70 1.53 3.39
CA GLU A 106 6.51 2.97 3.68
C GLU A 106 6.47 3.82 2.41
N GLU A 107 7.38 3.56 1.46
CA GLU A 107 7.49 4.33 0.23
C GLU A 107 6.28 4.13 -0.70
N ILE A 108 5.83 2.89 -0.90
CA ILE A 108 4.62 2.57 -1.68
C ILE A 108 3.38 3.17 -1.02
N SER A 109 3.29 3.08 0.31
CA SER A 109 2.13 3.58 1.05
C SER A 109 2.18 5.09 1.30
N LYS A 110 3.28 5.76 0.95
CA LYS A 110 3.50 7.20 1.15
C LYS A 110 3.30 7.63 2.61
N VAL A 111 3.80 6.84 3.54
CA VAL A 111 3.81 7.18 4.97
C VAL A 111 5.23 7.30 5.48
N ASP A 112 5.42 8.10 6.53
CA ASP A 112 6.68 8.17 7.29
C ASP A 112 6.37 7.76 8.74
N LEU A 113 6.24 6.46 8.98
CA LEU A 113 5.90 5.95 10.31
C LEU A 113 7.05 6.13 11.30
N LYS A 114 8.28 6.24 10.79
CA LYS A 114 9.46 6.51 11.58
C LYS A 114 9.44 7.90 12.21
N LYS A 115 9.02 8.94 11.48
CA LYS A 115 8.90 10.31 12.02
C LYS A 115 7.62 10.52 12.84
N ASP A 116 6.49 9.97 12.39
CA ASP A 116 5.19 10.44 12.89
C ASP A 116 4.62 9.62 14.05
N ARG A 117 4.97 8.33 14.18
CA ARG A 117 4.18 7.38 15.00
C ARG A 117 4.99 6.37 15.82
N GLY A 118 6.30 6.57 15.91
CA GLY A 118 7.21 5.75 16.70
C GLY A 118 8.36 5.28 15.83
N GLU A 119 9.57 5.71 16.17
CA GLU A 119 10.80 5.30 15.51
C GLU A 119 10.93 3.77 15.58
N TRP A 120 10.49 3.08 14.53
CA TRP A 120 10.77 1.67 14.41
C TRP A 120 12.25 1.54 14.02
N SER A 121 12.99 0.74 14.77
CA SER A 121 14.42 0.48 14.55
C SER A 121 14.69 -0.90 13.96
N SER A 122 13.65 -1.70 13.74
CA SER A 122 13.73 -3.03 13.12
C SER A 122 12.46 -3.38 12.36
N ALA A 123 12.53 -4.33 11.43
CA ALA A 123 11.38 -4.72 10.60
C ALA A 123 10.20 -5.30 11.40
N LYS A 124 10.46 -6.02 12.49
CA LYS A 124 9.40 -6.45 13.42
C LYS A 124 8.81 -5.28 14.21
N GLY A 125 9.61 -4.28 14.54
CA GLY A 125 9.11 -3.01 15.09
C GLY A 125 8.21 -2.29 14.09
N PHE A 126 8.61 -2.27 12.82
CA PHE A 126 7.83 -1.69 11.72
C PHE A 126 6.45 -2.34 11.64
N THR A 127 6.34 -3.66 11.59
CA THR A 127 5.03 -4.30 11.41
C THR A 127 4.06 -3.99 12.54
N LYS A 128 4.54 -3.84 13.78
CA LYS A 128 3.71 -3.38 14.90
C LYS A 128 3.17 -1.96 14.70
N VAL A 129 4.03 -1.02 14.30
CA VAL A 129 3.63 0.38 14.05
C VAL A 129 2.70 0.46 12.83
N TRP A 130 3.01 -0.27 11.77
CA TRP A 130 2.22 -0.38 10.55
C TRP A 130 0.79 -0.88 10.82
N LYS A 131 0.63 -2.00 11.54
CA LYS A 131 -0.69 -2.53 11.92
C LYS A 131 -1.49 -1.54 12.76
N THR A 132 -0.81 -0.87 13.70
CA THR A 132 -1.42 0.17 14.54
C THR A 132 -1.87 1.36 13.70
N HIS A 133 -1.06 1.78 12.74
CA HIS A 133 -1.40 2.84 11.79
C HIS A 133 -2.64 2.47 10.99
N LEU A 134 -2.65 1.30 10.32
CA LEU A 134 -3.79 0.83 9.52
C LEU A 134 -5.08 0.79 10.34
N LYS A 135 -5.05 0.17 11.53
CA LYS A 135 -6.21 0.07 12.44
C LYS A 135 -6.81 1.45 12.79
N ASN A 136 -5.98 2.47 12.88
CA ASN A 136 -6.40 3.81 13.27
C ASN A 136 -6.84 4.69 12.08
N ILE A 137 -6.61 4.28 10.84
CA ILE A 137 -6.97 5.08 9.65
C ILE A 137 -8.44 5.52 9.65
N PRO A 138 -9.44 4.62 9.81
CA PRO A 138 -10.84 5.03 9.73
C PRO A 138 -11.22 6.08 10.78
N THR A 139 -10.76 5.87 12.02
CA THR A 139 -10.97 6.80 13.13
C THR A 139 -10.27 8.14 12.90
N ASN A 140 -9.03 8.12 12.40
CA ASN A 140 -8.27 9.34 12.12
C ASN A 140 -8.91 10.15 10.98
N VAL A 141 -9.34 9.51 9.89
CA VAL A 141 -10.06 10.20 8.81
C VAL A 141 -11.31 10.88 9.36
N ASN A 142 -12.14 10.17 10.15
CA ASN A 142 -13.33 10.75 10.76
C ASN A 142 -13.00 11.97 11.65
N LYS A 143 -11.95 11.85 12.48
CA LYS A 143 -11.52 12.93 13.37
C LYS A 143 -11.04 14.16 12.59
N ILE A 144 -10.27 13.97 11.53
CA ILE A 144 -9.73 15.06 10.70
C ILE A 144 -10.87 15.78 9.98
N VAL A 145 -11.82 15.04 9.38
CA VAL A 145 -12.96 15.66 8.67
C VAL A 145 -13.85 16.44 9.62
N ALA A 146 -14.11 15.91 10.83
CA ALA A 146 -14.95 16.54 11.84
C ALA A 146 -14.27 17.69 12.61
N SER A 147 -12.99 17.98 12.37
CA SER A 147 -12.29 19.06 13.08
C SER A 147 -12.73 20.44 12.61
N ASN A 148 -12.45 21.46 13.43
CA ASN A 148 -12.68 22.87 13.08
C ASN A 148 -11.51 23.49 12.28
N GLU A 149 -10.56 22.68 11.84
CA GLU A 149 -9.40 23.13 11.07
C GLU A 149 -9.79 23.60 9.67
N ALA A 150 -8.96 24.47 9.07
CA ALA A 150 -9.11 24.87 7.69
C ALA A 150 -8.95 23.67 6.73
N ASN A 151 -9.61 23.73 5.57
CA ASN A 151 -9.59 22.62 4.59
C ASN A 151 -8.18 22.23 4.16
N ASP A 152 -7.29 23.20 3.94
CA ASP A 152 -5.89 22.93 3.58
C ASP A 152 -5.16 22.14 4.65
N LYS A 153 -5.44 22.43 5.93
CA LYS A 153 -4.87 21.70 7.06
C LYS A 153 -5.43 20.27 7.13
N LYS A 154 -6.74 20.10 6.91
CA LYS A 154 -7.35 18.77 6.81
C LYS A 154 -6.75 17.95 5.68
N VAL A 155 -6.56 18.55 4.50
CA VAL A 155 -5.91 17.90 3.35
C VAL A 155 -4.50 17.44 3.71
N GLN A 156 -3.69 18.29 4.34
CA GLN A 156 -2.34 17.91 4.78
C GLN A 156 -2.37 16.73 5.75
N GLU A 157 -3.25 16.75 6.76
CA GLU A 157 -3.35 15.67 7.74
C GLU A 157 -3.86 14.35 7.13
N LEU A 158 -4.78 14.41 6.16
CA LEU A 158 -5.24 13.23 5.43
C LEU A 158 -4.13 12.63 4.57
N VAL A 159 -3.29 13.46 3.95
CA VAL A 159 -2.15 12.99 3.14
C VAL A 159 -1.11 12.26 4.01
N LEU A 160 -0.90 12.68 5.26
CA LEU A 160 -0.01 11.99 6.21
C LEU A 160 -0.52 10.59 6.61
N LEU A 161 -1.79 10.26 6.35
CA LEU A 161 -2.31 8.90 6.53
C LEU A 161 -1.91 7.94 5.39
N GLY A 162 -1.29 8.46 4.33
CA GLY A 162 -0.81 7.67 3.20
C GLY A 162 -1.92 7.09 2.33
N THR A 163 -1.50 6.31 1.32
CA THR A 163 -2.41 5.71 0.34
C THR A 163 -3.46 4.78 0.96
N PRO A 164 -3.21 4.02 2.05
CA PRO A 164 -4.25 3.17 2.64
C PRO A 164 -5.48 3.95 3.16
N ALA A 165 -5.37 5.27 3.36
CA ALA A 165 -6.49 6.12 3.74
C ALA A 165 -7.43 6.52 2.58
N ILE A 166 -6.97 6.39 1.33
CA ILE A 166 -7.73 6.76 0.12
C ILE A 166 -9.19 6.30 0.14
N PRO A 167 -9.52 5.00 0.35
CA PRO A 167 -10.91 4.55 0.32
C PRO A 167 -11.79 5.23 1.38
N PHE A 168 -11.25 5.53 2.55
CA PHE A 168 -11.98 6.19 3.64
C PHE A 168 -12.15 7.69 3.38
N ILE A 169 -11.17 8.34 2.76
CA ILE A 169 -11.28 9.73 2.29
C ILE A 169 -12.36 9.84 1.20
N MET A 170 -12.36 8.89 0.26
CA MET A 170 -13.38 8.79 -0.78
C MET A 170 -14.80 8.69 -0.22
N ASP A 171 -15.00 7.92 0.85
CA ASP A 171 -16.30 7.85 1.54
C ASP A 171 -16.76 9.25 2.01
N LYS A 172 -15.84 10.08 2.49
CA LYS A 172 -16.15 11.44 2.98
C LYS A 172 -16.47 12.41 1.86
N ILE A 173 -15.75 12.31 0.75
CA ILE A 173 -16.03 13.11 -0.45
C ILE A 173 -17.42 12.75 -0.99
N GLU A 174 -17.77 11.46 -1.06
CA GLU A 174 -19.10 11.00 -1.47
C GLU A 174 -20.23 11.49 -0.54
N GLN A 175 -19.92 11.65 0.76
CA GLN A 175 -20.82 12.23 1.78
C GLN A 175 -20.93 13.77 1.71
N GLY A 176 -20.27 14.42 0.75
CA GLY A 176 -20.36 15.86 0.52
C GLY A 176 -19.14 16.69 0.93
N ASN A 177 -18.09 16.07 1.47
CA ASN A 177 -16.84 16.76 1.85
C ASN A 177 -15.91 16.90 0.62
N THR A 178 -16.44 17.53 -0.44
CA THR A 178 -15.82 17.61 -1.77
C THR A 178 -14.50 18.40 -1.77
N GLU A 179 -14.35 19.33 -0.84
CA GLU A 179 -13.16 20.13 -0.58
C GLU A 179 -11.92 19.29 -0.20
N LEU A 180 -12.12 18.03 0.19
CA LEU A 180 -11.03 17.12 0.56
C LEU A 180 -10.41 16.40 -0.64
N PHE A 181 -10.98 16.53 -1.85
CA PHE A 181 -10.45 15.90 -3.06
C PHE A 181 -8.97 16.18 -3.35
N PRO A 182 -8.38 17.35 -3.03
CA PRO A 182 -6.95 17.58 -3.18
C PRO A 182 -6.06 16.58 -2.43
N SER A 183 -6.54 15.95 -1.35
CA SER A 183 -5.80 14.87 -0.67
C SER A 183 -5.68 13.62 -1.55
N ILE A 184 -6.69 13.32 -2.37
CA ILE A 184 -6.66 12.21 -3.35
C ILE A 184 -5.64 12.51 -4.45
N ASP A 185 -5.59 13.74 -4.98
CA ASP A 185 -4.56 14.15 -5.95
C ASP A 185 -3.14 13.90 -5.42
N GLN A 186 -2.86 14.39 -4.21
CA GLN A 186 -1.53 14.25 -3.62
C GLN A 186 -1.16 12.79 -3.35
N LEU A 187 -2.10 12.00 -2.82
CA LEU A 187 -1.90 10.58 -2.55
C LEU A 187 -1.74 9.75 -3.83
N LEU A 188 -2.36 10.14 -4.95
CA LEU A 188 -2.24 9.46 -6.23
C LEU A 188 -1.18 10.04 -7.17
N ARG A 189 -0.52 11.13 -6.80
CA ARG A 189 0.54 11.74 -7.62
C ARG A 189 1.63 10.73 -7.98
N GLY A 190 1.96 10.65 -9.27
CA GLY A 190 2.93 9.69 -9.80
C GLY A 190 2.35 8.30 -10.11
N ASN A 191 1.08 8.04 -9.82
CA ASN A 191 0.41 6.83 -10.28
C ASN A 191 0.13 6.95 -11.78
N ALA A 192 0.57 5.96 -12.58
CA ALA A 192 0.44 5.96 -14.03
C ALA A 192 -1.03 6.05 -14.52
N ASN A 193 -1.98 5.60 -13.71
CA ASN A 193 -3.40 5.56 -14.04
C ASN A 193 -4.18 6.77 -13.49
N PHE A 194 -3.49 7.80 -12.99
CA PHE A 194 -4.13 9.00 -12.43
C PHE A 194 -3.57 10.28 -13.07
N THR A 195 -4.46 11.12 -13.61
CA THR A 195 -4.10 12.43 -14.19
C THR A 195 -5.10 13.49 -13.74
N MET A 196 -4.68 14.33 -12.79
CA MET A 196 -5.53 15.35 -12.16
C MET A 196 -6.15 16.33 -13.17
N ASN A 197 -5.41 16.73 -14.20
CA ASN A 197 -5.86 17.70 -15.20
C ASN A 197 -7.07 17.22 -16.03
N GLN A 198 -7.42 15.93 -15.96
CA GLN A 198 -8.57 15.35 -16.64
C GLN A 198 -9.82 15.27 -15.75
N ILE A 199 -9.72 15.71 -14.48
CA ILE A 199 -10.78 15.58 -13.48
C ILE A 199 -11.42 16.95 -13.28
N THR A 200 -12.65 17.10 -13.75
CA THR A 200 -13.46 18.33 -13.62
C THR A 200 -14.38 18.30 -12.41
N ASP A 201 -14.82 17.10 -11.99
CA ASP A 201 -15.64 16.90 -10.79
C ASP A 201 -15.02 15.76 -9.96
N GLY A 202 -14.45 16.13 -8.81
CA GLY A 202 -13.83 15.18 -7.90
C GLY A 202 -14.83 14.20 -7.27
N SER A 203 -16.08 14.61 -7.05
CA SER A 203 -17.11 13.77 -6.45
C SER A 203 -17.59 12.70 -7.41
N GLU A 204 -17.81 13.08 -8.67
CA GLU A 204 -18.13 12.12 -9.74
C GLU A 204 -16.97 11.15 -9.96
N TRP A 205 -15.73 11.66 -9.99
CA TRP A 205 -14.55 10.83 -10.14
C TRP A 205 -14.43 9.81 -9.01
N VAL A 206 -14.63 10.22 -7.75
CA VAL A 206 -14.59 9.30 -6.60
C VAL A 206 -15.63 8.19 -6.76
N LYS A 207 -16.89 8.52 -7.07
CA LYS A 207 -17.96 7.52 -7.24
C LYS A 207 -17.61 6.48 -8.30
N LYS A 208 -17.00 6.90 -9.40
CA LYS A 208 -16.61 6.02 -10.51
C LYS A 208 -15.42 5.11 -10.20
N HIS A 209 -14.46 5.58 -9.40
CA HIS A 209 -13.17 4.89 -9.20
C HIS A 209 -13.02 4.23 -7.83
N LYS A 210 -13.94 4.45 -6.89
CA LYS A 210 -13.88 3.92 -5.52
C LYS A 210 -13.59 2.42 -5.44
N SER A 211 -14.19 1.62 -6.32
CA SER A 211 -14.00 0.17 -6.33
C SER A 211 -12.57 -0.27 -6.69
N GLN A 212 -11.79 0.59 -7.35
CA GLN A 212 -10.39 0.33 -7.68
C GLN A 212 -9.49 0.33 -6.43
N PHE A 213 -9.95 0.89 -5.32
CA PHE A 213 -9.23 0.98 -4.05
C PHE A 213 -9.76 0.03 -2.98
N ASN A 214 -10.53 -0.99 -3.39
CA ASN A 214 -11.04 -2.00 -2.47
C ASN A 214 -9.91 -2.83 -1.84
N ASP A 215 -8.81 -3.05 -2.57
CA ASP A 215 -7.59 -3.68 -2.07
C ASP A 215 -7.03 -2.96 -0.83
N LEU A 216 -6.99 -1.62 -0.86
CA LEU A 216 -6.54 -0.79 0.25
C LEU A 216 -7.54 -0.80 1.41
N ARG A 217 -8.84 -0.85 1.11
CA ARG A 217 -9.87 -0.99 2.14
C ARG A 217 -9.75 -2.33 2.85
N ASP A 218 -9.58 -3.41 2.09
CA ASP A 218 -9.40 -4.76 2.60
C ASP A 218 -8.10 -4.85 3.41
N LEU A 219 -7.03 -4.21 2.97
CA LEU A 219 -5.77 -4.10 3.73
C LEU A 219 -5.98 -3.46 5.11
N VAL A 220 -6.76 -2.38 5.20
CA VAL A 220 -7.06 -1.70 6.47
C VAL A 220 -8.00 -2.50 7.36
N ASN A 221 -9.00 -3.16 6.77
CA ASN A 221 -10.03 -3.89 7.50
C ASN A 221 -9.63 -5.32 7.89
N LYS A 222 -8.56 -5.85 7.30
CA LYS A 222 -8.03 -7.16 7.66
C LYS A 222 -7.67 -7.13 9.15
N GLU A 223 -8.17 -8.08 9.92
CA GLU A 223 -7.67 -8.30 11.28
C GLU A 223 -6.20 -8.73 11.16
N ILE A 224 -5.26 -7.84 11.53
CA ILE A 224 -3.80 -8.08 11.48
C ILE A 224 -3.18 -8.19 12.87
#